data_AF-A0A8T4N2L2-F1
#
_entry.id   AF-A0A8T4N2L2-F1
#
_cell.length_a   1.000
_cell.length_b   1.000
_cell.length_c   1.000
_cell.angle_alpha   90.00
_cell.angle_beta   90.00
_cell.angle_gamma   90.00
#
_symmetry.space_group_name_H-M   'P 1'
#
loop_
_entity.id
_entity.type
_entity.pdbx_description
1 polymer ?
#
loop_
_entity_poly.entity_id
_entity_poly.type
_entity_poly.pdbx_seq_one_letter_code
_entity_poly.pdbx_strand_id
1 'polypeptide(L)'
;MRYPLDELLDKRSIILLKIDKIKDEELKERLWKEFSDYTIAIWEYIKEGFCKIEQIEEWHKELYEANGKIWELETDLRKGKEMELGFEEIGKRAIQIRNFNGIRVAIKSKVAEITGAGYKNIKVDHVSAESYKDYEKNAKVGQSYRI
;
A
#
# COMPACT_ATOMS: atom_id res chain seq x y z
N MET A 1 7.41 4.62 -22.52
CA MET A 1 6.53 5.01 -21.41
C MET A 1 7.19 4.51 -20.13
N ARG A 2 7.47 5.38 -19.17
CA ARG A 2 8.08 5.00 -17.89
C ARG A 2 7.02 4.41 -16.97
N TYR A 3 7.40 3.46 -16.12
CA TYR A 3 6.46 2.87 -15.17
C TYR A 3 6.05 3.90 -14.10
N PRO A 4 4.75 4.09 -13.81
CA PRO A 4 4.28 5.12 -12.87
C PRO A 4 4.86 4.96 -11.46
N LEU A 5 5.18 6.08 -10.81
CA LEU A 5 5.84 6.07 -9.51
C LEU A 5 4.95 5.47 -8.40
N ASP A 6 3.65 5.76 -8.43
CA ASP A 6 2.68 5.24 -7.49
C ASP A 6 2.57 3.70 -7.53
N GLU A 7 2.63 3.13 -8.74
CA GLU A 7 2.64 1.69 -8.94
C GLU A 7 3.98 1.04 -8.53
N LEU A 8 5.11 1.71 -8.77
CA LEU A 8 6.42 1.24 -8.27
C LEU A 8 6.43 1.14 -6.74
N LEU A 9 5.92 2.17 -6.06
CA LEU A 9 5.87 2.21 -4.60
C LEU A 9 4.97 1.11 -4.02
N ASP A 10 3.78 0.92 -4.60
CA ASP A 10 2.84 -0.11 -4.16
C ASP A 10 3.45 -1.50 -4.35
N LYS A 11 4.02 -1.79 -5.52
CA LYS A 11 4.71 -3.06 -5.78
C LYS A 11 5.89 -3.28 -4.85
N ARG A 12 6.76 -2.29 -4.68
CA ARG A 12 7.92 -2.40 -3.77
C ARG A 12 7.46 -2.72 -2.34
N SER A 13 6.38 -2.09 -1.87
CA SER A 13 5.83 -2.35 -0.52
C SER A 13 5.27 -3.76 -0.36
N ILE A 14 4.60 -4.30 -1.39
CA ILE A 14 4.10 -5.68 -1.40
C ILE A 14 5.25 -6.69 -1.42
N ILE A 15 6.30 -6.44 -2.21
CA ILE A 15 7.46 -7.32 -2.26
C ILE A 15 8.18 -7.33 -0.91
N LEU A 16 8.37 -6.17 -0.27
CA LEU A 16 8.94 -6.12 1.07
C LEU A 16 8.10 -6.93 2.07
N LEU A 17 6.77 -6.76 2.04
CA LEU A 17 5.87 -7.54 2.89
C LEU A 17 6.01 -9.05 2.64
N LYS A 18 6.14 -9.49 1.39
CA LYS A 18 6.37 -10.91 1.07
C LYS A 18 7.69 -11.41 1.63
N ILE A 19 8.77 -10.63 1.49
CA ILE A 19 10.09 -10.96 2.06
C ILE A 19 9.97 -11.16 3.58
N ASP A 20 9.24 -10.28 4.27
CA ASP A 20 9.08 -10.34 5.73
C ASP A 20 8.23 -11.52 6.20
N LYS A 21 7.27 -11.99 5.39
CA LYS A 21 6.29 -13.02 5.79
C LYS A 21 6.64 -14.43 5.32
N ILE A 22 7.36 -14.56 4.22
CA ILE A 22 7.75 -15.86 3.65
C ILE A 22 8.95 -16.42 4.42
N LYS A 23 9.02 -17.75 4.59
CA LYS A 23 10.15 -18.43 5.25
C LYS A 23 11.15 -19.07 4.29
N ASP A 24 10.75 -19.24 3.03
CA ASP A 24 11.58 -19.83 1.97
C ASP A 24 12.68 -18.85 1.55
N GLU A 25 13.94 -19.20 1.83
CA GLU A 25 15.11 -18.34 1.58
C GLU A 25 15.46 -18.22 0.09
N GLU A 26 15.25 -19.27 -0.72
CA GLU A 26 15.48 -19.20 -2.17
C GLU A 26 14.45 -18.26 -2.82
N LEU A 27 13.19 -18.32 -2.36
CA LEU A 27 12.16 -17.39 -2.81
C LEU A 27 12.44 -15.96 -2.35
N LYS A 28 12.96 -15.76 -1.13
CA LYS A 28 13.37 -14.43 -0.65
C LYS A 28 14.47 -13.82 -1.52
N GLU A 29 15.48 -14.58 -1.93
CA GLU A 29 16.54 -14.08 -2.79
C GLU A 29 15.98 -13.52 -4.11
N ARG A 30 15.05 -14.24 -4.72
CA ARG A 30 14.34 -13.78 -5.94
C ARG A 30 13.52 -12.51 -5.69
N LEU A 31 12.85 -12.43 -4.55
CA LEU A 31 12.07 -11.24 -4.17
C LEU A 31 12.97 -10.03 -3.88
N TRP A 32 14.15 -10.23 -3.28
CA TRP A 32 15.13 -9.16 -3.07
C TRP A 32 15.62 -8.56 -4.38
N LYS A 33 15.82 -9.40 -5.41
CA LYS A 33 16.14 -8.90 -6.75
C LYS A 33 15.04 -7.99 -7.30
N GLU A 34 13.78 -8.44 -7.24
CA GLU A 34 12.63 -7.63 -7.69
C GLU A 34 12.49 -6.33 -6.87
N PHE A 35 12.70 -6.40 -5.55
CA PHE A 35 12.71 -5.22 -4.66
C PHE A 35 13.79 -4.21 -5.07
N SER A 36 14.99 -4.70 -5.41
CA SER A 36 16.11 -3.87 -5.88
C SER A 36 15.76 -3.18 -7.20
N ASP A 37 15.18 -3.91 -8.16
CA ASP A 37 14.77 -3.36 -9.46
C ASP A 37 13.78 -2.19 -9.30
N TYR A 38 12.75 -2.35 -8.45
CA TYR A 38 11.83 -1.26 -8.14
C TYR A 38 12.50 -0.11 -7.40
N THR A 39 13.47 -0.40 -6.51
CA THR A 39 14.21 0.63 -5.77
C THR A 39 15.03 1.50 -6.73
N ILE A 40 15.70 0.90 -7.70
CA ILE A 40 16.46 1.63 -8.74
C ILE A 40 15.53 2.51 -9.57
N ALA A 41 14.39 1.99 -10.03
CA ALA A 41 13.42 2.75 -10.81
C ALA A 41 12.83 3.95 -10.03
N ILE A 42 12.62 3.80 -8.72
CA ILE A 42 12.18 4.90 -7.84
C ILE A 42 13.29 5.95 -7.67
N TRP A 43 14.54 5.53 -7.55
CA TRP A 43 15.68 6.44 -7.43
C TRP A 43 15.84 7.38 -8.63
N GLU A 44 15.49 6.93 -9.83
CA GLU A 44 15.46 7.79 -11.01
C GLU A 44 14.49 8.98 -10.82
N TYR A 45 13.32 8.79 -10.19
CA TYR A 45 12.34 9.86 -9.94
C TYR A 45 12.88 10.87 -8.92
N ILE A 46 13.62 10.40 -7.92
CA ILE A 46 14.27 11.25 -6.92
C ILE A 46 15.36 12.10 -7.61
N LYS A 47 16.22 11.47 -8.44
CA LYS A 47 17.29 12.16 -9.16
C LYS A 47 16.79 13.24 -10.12
N GLU A 48 15.65 12.99 -10.76
CA GLU A 48 15.02 13.94 -11.68
C GLU A 48 14.21 15.02 -10.96
N GLY A 49 14.12 14.98 -9.63
CA GLY A 49 13.48 16.03 -8.82
C GLY A 49 11.96 15.95 -8.75
N PHE A 50 11.34 14.83 -9.15
CA PHE A 50 9.89 14.64 -9.04
C PHE A 50 9.41 14.51 -7.58
N CYS A 51 10.29 14.06 -6.69
CA CYS A 51 9.99 13.82 -5.28
C CYS A 51 11.29 13.81 -4.46
N LYS A 52 11.14 13.94 -3.14
CA LYS A 52 12.23 13.79 -2.18
C LYS A 52 12.25 12.39 -1.58
N ILE A 53 13.40 11.98 -1.05
CA ILE A 53 13.56 10.68 -0.40
C ILE A 53 12.59 10.52 0.79
N GLU A 54 12.37 11.58 1.56
CA GLU A 54 11.47 11.55 2.72
C GLU A 54 10.01 11.28 2.31
N GLN A 55 9.59 11.82 1.16
CA GLN A 55 8.26 11.57 0.61
C GLN A 55 8.11 10.12 0.15
N ILE A 56 9.14 9.58 -0.49
CA ILE A 56 9.19 8.18 -0.93
C ILE A 56 9.11 7.23 0.27
N GLU A 57 9.82 7.53 1.35
CA GLU A 57 9.79 6.74 2.59
C GLU A 57 8.42 6.79 3.26
N GLU A 58 7.81 7.98 3.36
CA GLU A 58 6.45 8.17 3.89
C GLU A 58 5.43 7.34 3.10
N TRP A 59 5.33 7.55 1.79
CA TRP A 59 4.34 6.86 0.95
C TRP A 59 4.54 5.35 0.95
N HIS A 60 5.80 4.89 0.92
CA HIS A 60 6.11 3.47 0.97
C HIS A 60 5.70 2.84 2.30
N LYS A 61 5.92 3.54 3.43
CA LYS A 61 5.49 3.08 4.74
C LYS A 61 3.96 2.97 4.82
N GLU A 62 3.24 4.00 4.38
CA GLU A 62 1.77 3.99 4.37
C GLU A 62 1.21 2.82 3.52
N LEU A 63 1.81 2.58 2.34
CA LEU A 63 1.44 1.46 1.47
C LEU A 63 1.76 0.10 2.11
N TYR A 64 2.93 -0.04 2.72
CA TYR A 64 3.34 -1.26 3.41
C TYR A 64 2.37 -1.59 4.56
N GLU A 65 2.00 -0.61 5.37
CA GLU A 65 1.04 -0.78 6.46
C GLU A 65 -0.34 -1.22 5.95
N ALA A 66 -0.86 -0.56 4.91
CA ALA A 66 -2.16 -0.91 4.32
C ALA A 66 -2.13 -2.32 3.70
N ASN A 67 -1.07 -2.65 2.96
CA ASN A 67 -0.86 -3.99 2.41
C ASN A 67 -0.73 -5.06 3.51
N GLY A 68 -0.05 -4.74 4.61
CA GLY A 68 0.07 -5.61 5.77
C GLY A 68 -1.28 -5.92 6.40
N LYS A 69 -2.16 -4.93 6.55
CA LYS A 69 -3.52 -5.12 7.09
C LYS A 69 -4.38 -6.00 6.19
N ILE A 70 -4.31 -5.79 4.88
CA ILE A 70 -4.98 -6.66 3.90
C ILE A 70 -4.45 -8.09 4.05
N TRP A 71 -3.13 -8.26 4.11
CA TRP A 71 -2.53 -9.57 4.27
C TRP A 71 -2.97 -10.27 5.56
N GLU A 72 -3.02 -9.58 6.69
CA GLU A 72 -3.51 -10.14 7.97
C GLU A 72 -4.94 -10.68 7.84
N LEU A 73 -5.85 -9.87 7.27
CA LEU A 73 -7.25 -10.25 7.08
C LEU A 73 -7.42 -11.46 6.16
N GLU A 74 -6.60 -11.54 5.11
CA GLU A 74 -6.61 -12.64 4.14
C GLU A 74 -5.87 -13.89 4.63
N THR A 75 -5.12 -13.84 5.74
CA THR A 75 -4.26 -14.96 6.15
C THR A 75 -5.05 -16.23 6.47
N ASP A 76 -6.19 -16.13 7.14
CA ASP A 76 -7.04 -17.29 7.42
C ASP A 76 -7.79 -17.78 6.19
N LEU A 77 -8.22 -16.85 5.32
CA LEU A 77 -8.85 -17.15 4.03
C LEU A 77 -7.88 -17.93 3.13
N ARG A 78 -6.61 -17.50 3.04
CA ARG A 78 -5.55 -18.17 2.29
C ARG A 78 -5.23 -19.59 2.78
N LYS A 79 -5.55 -19.91 4.03
CA LYS A 79 -5.37 -21.26 4.60
C LYS A 79 -6.58 -22.17 4.37
N GLY A 80 -7.57 -21.74 3.59
CA GLY A 80 -8.77 -22.51 3.28
C GLY A 80 -9.71 -22.66 4.48
N LYS A 81 -9.58 -21.82 5.51
CA LYS A 81 -10.41 -21.86 6.72
C LYS A 81 -11.75 -21.15 6.55
N GLU A 82 -12.18 -20.91 5.31
CA GLU A 82 -13.43 -20.23 4.99
C GLU A 82 -14.64 -20.96 5.56
N MET A 83 -14.63 -22.30 5.58
CA MET A 83 -15.72 -23.09 6.18
C MET A 83 -15.73 -23.02 7.72
N GLU A 84 -14.60 -22.69 8.35
CA GLU A 84 -14.50 -22.47 9.81
C GLU A 84 -14.93 -21.03 10.19
N LEU A 85 -14.79 -20.10 9.25
CA LEU A 85 -15.20 -18.70 9.39
C LEU A 85 -16.68 -18.58 8.99
N GLY A 86 -17.57 -18.29 9.93
CA GLY A 86 -18.97 -18.04 9.60
C GLY A 86 -19.12 -16.90 8.58
N PHE A 87 -20.19 -16.94 7.75
CA PHE A 87 -20.44 -15.94 6.69
C PHE A 87 -20.42 -14.48 7.19
N GLU A 88 -20.83 -14.24 8.44
CA GLU A 88 -20.78 -12.90 9.05
C GLU A 88 -19.33 -12.39 9.18
N GLU A 89 -18.41 -13.24 9.61
CA GLU A 89 -16.99 -12.89 9.77
C GLU A 89 -16.32 -12.69 8.40
N ILE A 90 -16.67 -13.52 7.42
CA ILE A 90 -16.24 -13.33 6.03
C ILE A 90 -16.72 -11.96 5.51
N GLY A 91 -17.99 -11.61 5.76
CA GLY A 91 -18.56 -10.31 5.39
C GLY A 91 -17.83 -9.13 6.03
N LYS A 92 -17.54 -9.21 7.35
CA LYS A 92 -16.78 -8.18 8.08
C LYS A 92 -15.38 -8.00 7.50
N ARG A 93 -14.66 -9.09 7.26
CA ARG A 93 -13.32 -9.06 6.65
C ARG A 93 -13.34 -8.50 5.24
N ALA A 94 -14.32 -8.86 4.42
CA ALA A 94 -14.47 -8.32 3.07
C ALA A 94 -14.65 -6.79 3.06
N ILE A 95 -15.46 -6.25 3.99
CA ILE A 95 -15.62 -4.80 4.16
C ILE A 95 -14.31 -4.15 4.59
N GLN A 96 -13.56 -4.75 5.52
CA GLN A 96 -12.28 -4.23 5.97
C GLN A 96 -11.23 -4.23 4.85
N ILE A 97 -11.12 -5.31 4.08
CA ILE A 97 -10.23 -5.40 2.91
C ILE A 97 -10.57 -4.30 1.90
N ARG A 98 -11.87 -4.09 1.61
CA ARG A 98 -12.33 -2.99 0.75
C ARG A 98 -11.87 -1.63 1.26
N ASN A 99 -11.99 -1.37 2.56
CA ASN A 99 -11.58 -0.10 3.17
C ASN A 99 -10.07 0.12 3.06
N PHE A 100 -9.25 -0.89 3.37
CA PHE A 100 -7.79 -0.79 3.23
C PHE A 100 -7.34 -0.65 1.77
N ASN A 101 -8.02 -1.30 0.82
CA ASN A 101 -7.79 -1.06 -0.61
C ASN A 101 -8.16 0.37 -1.01
N GLY A 102 -9.21 0.96 -0.40
CA GLY A 102 -9.53 2.38 -0.53
C GLY A 102 -8.36 3.28 -0.13
N ILE A 103 -7.73 3.00 1.02
CA ILE A 103 -6.56 3.73 1.52
C ILE A 103 -5.38 3.60 0.54
N ARG A 104 -5.05 2.38 0.09
CA ARG A 104 -3.97 2.18 -0.91
C ARG A 104 -4.17 2.99 -2.17
N VAL A 105 -5.37 2.97 -2.74
CA VAL A 105 -5.69 3.72 -3.95
C VAL A 105 -5.56 5.23 -3.71
N ALA A 106 -5.94 5.71 -2.53
CA ALA A 106 -5.85 7.11 -2.22
C ALA A 106 -4.40 7.58 -1.99
N ILE A 107 -3.55 6.77 -1.34
CA ILE A 107 -2.11 7.04 -1.25
C ILE A 107 -1.50 7.11 -2.66
N LYS A 108 -1.80 6.14 -3.53
CA LYS A 108 -1.33 6.15 -4.93
C LYS A 108 -1.79 7.39 -5.70
N SER A 109 -3.03 7.81 -5.46
CA SER A 109 -3.57 9.04 -6.06
C SER A 109 -2.85 10.30 -5.56
N LYS A 110 -2.53 10.37 -4.25
CA LYS A 110 -1.71 11.44 -3.65
C LYS A 110 -0.31 11.49 -4.28
N VAL A 111 0.34 10.35 -4.49
CA VAL A 111 1.65 10.28 -5.19
C VAL A 111 1.54 10.84 -6.60
N ALA A 112 0.55 10.38 -7.39
CA ALA A 112 0.37 10.83 -8.77
C ALA A 112 0.05 12.32 -8.85
N GLU A 113 -0.73 12.87 -7.91
CA GLU A 113 -1.08 14.28 -7.86
C GLU A 113 0.11 15.17 -7.47
N ILE A 114 0.90 14.77 -6.47
CA ILE A 114 2.05 15.55 -6.00
C ILE A 114 3.17 15.56 -7.05
N THR A 115 3.42 14.42 -7.69
CA THR A 115 4.57 14.25 -8.58
C THR A 115 4.23 14.54 -10.04
N GLY A 116 2.97 14.51 -10.43
CA GLY A 116 2.56 14.51 -11.85
C GLY A 116 3.01 13.27 -12.63
N ALA A 117 3.68 12.32 -11.96
CA ALA A 117 4.24 11.11 -12.54
C ALA A 117 3.31 9.92 -12.31
N GLY A 118 2.14 9.96 -12.97
CA GLY A 118 1.15 8.89 -12.91
C GLY A 118 -0.18 9.30 -13.56
N TYR A 119 -1.21 8.50 -13.34
CA TYR A 119 -2.55 8.77 -13.84
C TYR A 119 -3.44 9.20 -12.67
N LYS A 120 -3.98 10.43 -12.73
CA LYS A 120 -4.92 10.92 -11.71
C LYS A 120 -6.19 10.08 -11.74
N ASN A 121 -6.45 9.33 -10.67
CA ASN A 121 -7.69 8.59 -10.52
C ASN A 121 -8.80 9.50 -9.99
N ILE A 122 -9.64 10.01 -10.90
CA ILE A 122 -10.79 10.82 -10.52
C ILE A 122 -11.93 9.87 -10.14
N LYS A 123 -12.18 9.70 -8.85
CA LYS A 123 -13.33 8.93 -8.36
C LYS A 123 -14.54 9.85 -8.20
N VAL A 124 -15.52 9.70 -9.08
CA VAL A 124 -16.86 10.32 -8.96
C VAL A 124 -17.76 9.35 -8.19
N ASP A 125 -18.46 9.82 -7.16
CA ASP A 125 -19.48 9.07 -6.38
C ASP A 125 -19.07 7.68 -5.88
N HIS A 126 -17.89 7.55 -5.25
CA HIS A 126 -17.43 6.28 -4.70
C HIS A 126 -17.18 6.34 -3.18
N VAL A 127 -17.80 5.43 -2.42
CA VAL A 127 -17.75 5.32 -0.94
C VAL A 127 -16.33 5.38 -0.35
N SER A 128 -15.31 4.98 -1.12
CA SER A 128 -13.90 5.09 -0.69
C SER A 128 -13.40 6.53 -0.49
N ALA A 129 -14.11 7.54 -1.00
CA ALA A 129 -13.76 8.94 -0.81
C ALA A 129 -13.97 9.39 0.65
N GLU A 130 -14.93 8.79 1.37
CA GLU A 130 -15.16 9.03 2.79
C GLU A 130 -14.06 8.36 3.64
N SER A 131 -13.71 7.11 3.32
CA SER A 131 -12.67 6.36 4.04
C SER A 131 -11.29 7.04 4.03
N TYR A 132 -10.96 7.78 2.96
CA TYR A 132 -9.70 8.52 2.89
C TYR A 132 -9.71 9.79 3.76
N LYS A 133 -10.81 10.53 3.76
CA LYS A 133 -10.98 11.70 4.64
C LYS A 133 -10.86 11.31 6.11
N ASP A 134 -11.40 10.15 6.47
CA ASP A 134 -11.28 9.61 7.84
C ASP A 134 -9.84 9.16 8.17
N TYR A 135 -9.10 8.59 7.23
CA TYR A 135 -7.69 8.25 7.41
C TYR A 135 -6.83 9.50 7.64
N GLU A 136 -6.95 10.52 6.79
CA GLU A 136 -6.18 11.77 6.94
C GLU A 136 -6.49 12.50 8.26
N LYS A 137 -7.75 12.46 8.70
CA LYS A 137 -8.17 13.04 9.98
C LYS A 137 -7.55 12.32 11.17
N ASN A 138 -7.47 10.99 11.16
CA ASN A 138 -6.90 10.20 12.24
C ASN A 138 -5.36 10.21 12.26
N ALA A 139 -4.70 10.28 11.10
CA ALA A 139 -3.24 10.39 10.99
C ALA A 139 -2.71 11.71 11.60
N LYS A 140 -3.49 12.80 11.52
CA LYS A 140 -3.13 14.10 12.13
C LYS A 140 -3.40 14.19 13.63
N VAL A 141 -4.34 13.41 14.17
CA VAL A 141 -4.64 13.39 15.62
C VAL A 141 -3.57 12.61 16.41
N GLY A 142 -2.94 11.60 15.79
CA GLY A 142 -1.87 10.79 16.41
C GLY A 142 -0.54 11.53 16.63
N GLN A 143 -0.32 12.69 16.02
CA GLN A 143 0.86 13.55 16.26
C GLN A 143 0.68 14.56 17.40
N SER A 144 -0.53 14.71 17.95
CA SER A 144 -0.82 15.72 18.99
C SER A 144 -0.56 15.26 20.44
N TYR A 145 -0.11 14.03 20.66
CA TYR A 145 0.21 13.51 22.00
C TYR A 145 1.58 12.82 22.03
N ARG A 146 2.63 13.61 21.79
CA ARG A 146 3.96 13.38 22.37
C ARG A 146 4.52 14.74 22.77
N ILE A 147 4.16 15.16 23.99
CA ILE A 147 4.95 16.12 24.78
C ILE A 147 6.10 15.32 25.41
#